data_AF-A0A060CF43-F1
#
_entry.id   AF-A0A060CF43-F1
#
_cell.length_a   1.000
_cell.length_b   1.000
_cell.length_c   1.000
_cell.angle_alpha   90.00
_cell.angle_beta   90.00
_cell.angle_gamma   90.00
#
_symmetry.space_group_name_H-M   'P 1'
#
loop_
_entity.id
_entity.type
_entity.pdbx_description
1 polymer ?
#
loop_
_entity_poly.entity_id
_entity_poly.type
_entity_poly.pdbx_seq_one_letter_code
_entity_poly.pdbx_strand_id
1 'polypeptide(L)'
;PRQLFPVWPQWRPELAIALFASTMVLLFLPKLLSVILIWCKGPKAYGGFIRVTLSLLLEVLFSVLLAPVRMLFHTVFVVSAFLGWEVVWNSPQRDDDSTPWSEAFMRHGSQLLLGLVWAIGMAWLDLRFLFWLAPIVFSLILSPFVSAISSRATIGLRTKRCK
;
A
#
# COMPACT_ATOMS: atom_id res chain seq x y z
N PRO A 1 -30.70 32.48 -2.41
CA PRO A 1 -29.86 33.53 -1.78
C PRO A 1 -30.56 34.09 -0.53
N ARG A 2 -29.90 33.96 0.64
CA ARG A 2 -30.38 34.16 2.03
C ARG A 2 -31.09 32.94 2.65
N GLN A 3 -30.32 31.87 2.90
CA GLN A 3 -30.74 30.76 3.74
C GLN A 3 -30.11 30.94 5.13
N LEU A 4 -30.94 31.14 6.15
CA LEU A 4 -30.54 31.45 7.55
C LEU A 4 -30.10 30.20 8.35
N PHE A 5 -30.17 29.02 7.76
CA PHE A 5 -29.80 27.74 8.39
C PHE A 5 -28.87 26.95 7.45
N PRO A 6 -27.87 26.23 7.99
CA PRO A 6 -26.98 25.40 7.18
C PRO A 6 -27.77 24.29 6.48
N VAL A 7 -27.48 24.05 5.20
CA VAL A 7 -27.98 22.87 4.49
C VAL A 7 -27.11 21.70 4.95
N TRP A 8 -27.62 20.92 5.90
CA TRP A 8 -26.91 19.75 6.38
C TRP A 8 -26.70 18.75 5.24
N PRO A 9 -25.54 18.09 5.16
CA PRO A 9 -25.26 17.11 4.12
C PRO A 9 -26.34 16.02 4.14
N GLN A 10 -27.00 15.83 3.00
CA GLN A 10 -28.00 14.78 2.84
C GLN A 10 -27.28 13.44 2.69
N TRP A 11 -27.61 12.48 3.54
CA TRP A 11 -27.11 11.11 3.42
C TRP A 11 -27.69 10.48 2.14
N ARG A 12 -26.83 10.29 1.14
CA ARG A 12 -27.14 9.71 -0.16
C ARG A 12 -26.44 8.36 -0.31
N PRO A 13 -27.01 7.28 0.25
CA PRO A 13 -26.38 5.96 0.25
C PRO A 13 -26.08 5.46 -1.17
N GLU A 14 -26.91 5.80 -2.14
CA GLU A 14 -26.74 5.45 -3.54
C GLU A 14 -25.43 6.01 -4.12
N LEU A 15 -25.08 7.25 -3.80
CA LEU A 15 -23.83 7.87 -4.25
C LEU A 15 -22.63 7.25 -3.54
N ALA A 16 -22.76 6.94 -2.24
CA ALA A 16 -21.70 6.29 -1.48
C ALA A 16 -21.39 4.89 -2.02
N ILE A 17 -22.42 4.09 -2.32
CA ILE A 17 -22.27 2.76 -2.91
C ILE A 17 -21.69 2.87 -4.32
N ALA A 18 -22.16 3.81 -5.15
CA ALA A 18 -21.62 4.02 -6.49
C ALA A 18 -20.14 4.44 -6.47
N LEU A 19 -19.76 5.35 -5.56
CA LEU A 19 -18.38 5.76 -5.38
C LEU A 19 -17.50 4.61 -4.90
N PHE A 20 -17.97 3.84 -3.93
CA PHE A 20 -17.26 2.66 -3.43
C PHE A 20 -17.08 1.61 -4.53
N ALA A 21 -18.15 1.25 -5.24
CA ALA A 21 -18.12 0.24 -6.30
C ALA A 21 -17.24 0.67 -7.47
N SER A 22 -17.35 1.92 -7.92
CA SER A 22 -16.50 2.45 -9.00
C SER A 22 -15.03 2.46 -8.60
N THR A 23 -14.70 2.82 -7.35
CA THR A 23 -13.33 2.75 -6.82
C THR A 23 -12.82 1.31 -6.77
N MET A 24 -13.63 0.36 -6.30
CA MET A 24 -13.27 -1.06 -6.30
C MET A 24 -13.00 -1.58 -7.71
N VAL A 25 -13.86 -1.23 -8.68
CA VAL A 25 -13.64 -1.60 -10.09
C VAL A 25 -12.32 -1.03 -10.59
N LEU A 26 -12.06 0.27 -10.39
CA LEU A 26 -10.83 0.91 -10.87
C LEU A 26 -9.57 0.28 -10.27
N LEU A 27 -9.61 -0.11 -8.99
CA LEU A 27 -8.46 -0.68 -8.29
C LEU A 27 -8.23 -2.17 -8.61
N PHE A 28 -9.29 -2.97 -8.76
CA PHE A 28 -9.19 -4.43 -8.84
C PHE A 28 -9.43 -5.01 -10.23
N LEU A 29 -10.24 -4.35 -11.08
CA LEU A 29 -10.57 -4.85 -12.43
C LEU A 29 -9.32 -5.22 -13.26
N PRO A 30 -8.28 -4.37 -13.40
CA PRO A 30 -7.13 -4.75 -14.23
C PRO A 30 -6.39 -5.99 -13.71
N LYS A 31 -6.30 -6.15 -12.38
CA LYS A 31 -5.65 -7.30 -11.74
C LYS A 31 -6.45 -8.59 -11.96
N LEU A 32 -7.78 -8.52 -11.81
CA LEU A 32 -8.68 -9.65 -12.06
C LEU A 32 -8.67 -10.07 -13.52
N LEU A 33 -8.76 -9.13 -14.46
CA LEU A 33 -8.70 -9.42 -15.89
C LEU A 33 -7.38 -10.09 -16.29
N SER A 34 -6.27 -9.66 -15.70
CA SER A 34 -4.95 -10.25 -15.93
C SER A 34 -4.90 -11.72 -15.51
N VAL A 35 -5.45 -12.06 -14.35
CA VAL A 35 -5.48 -13.45 -13.84
C VAL A 35 -6.44 -14.32 -14.64
N ILE A 36 -7.63 -13.81 -14.97
CA ILE A 36 -8.60 -14.52 -15.82
C ILE A 36 -7.98 -14.85 -17.18
N LEU A 37 -7.27 -13.88 -17.78
CA LEU A 37 -6.56 -14.10 -19.04
C LEU A 37 -5.51 -15.22 -18.93
N ILE A 38 -4.75 -15.27 -17.83
CA ILE A 38 -3.76 -16.34 -17.58
C ILE A 38 -4.46 -17.71 -17.44
N TRP A 39 -5.62 -17.76 -16.77
CA TRP A 39 -6.39 -18.99 -16.65
C TRP A 39 -6.91 -19.47 -18.00
N CYS A 40 -7.44 -18.58 -18.84
CA CYS A 40 -7.94 -18.92 -20.17
C CYS A 40 -6.82 -19.37 -21.13
N LYS A 41 -5.65 -18.73 -21.08
CA LYS A 41 -4.50 -19.09 -21.96
C LYS A 41 -3.72 -20.31 -21.49
N GLY A 42 -3.94 -20.75 -20.25
CA GLY A 42 -3.27 -21.91 -19.66
C GLY A 42 -2.26 -21.50 -18.57
N PRO A 43 -2.53 -21.81 -17.30
CA PRO A 43 -1.69 -21.35 -16.19
C PRO A 43 -0.40 -22.17 -16.00
N LYS A 44 -0.17 -23.23 -16.79
CA LYS A 44 0.97 -24.14 -16.63
C LYS A 44 2.33 -23.42 -16.73
N ALA A 45 2.46 -22.45 -17.64
CA ALA A 45 3.68 -21.65 -17.78
C ALA A 45 3.98 -20.79 -16.53
N TYR A 46 2.96 -20.49 -15.73
CA TYR A 46 3.01 -19.65 -14.53
C TYR A 46 2.92 -20.45 -13.22
N GLY A 47 3.10 -21.78 -13.28
CA GLY A 47 3.08 -22.64 -12.09
C GLY A 47 1.69 -23.14 -11.67
N GLY A 48 0.68 -23.00 -12.54
CA GLY A 48 -0.66 -23.55 -12.33
C GLY A 48 -1.65 -22.59 -11.65
N PHE A 49 -2.91 -23.02 -11.61
CA PHE A 49 -4.03 -22.18 -11.15
C PHE A 49 -3.82 -21.65 -9.72
N ILE A 50 -3.46 -22.53 -8.78
CA ILE A 50 -3.28 -22.19 -7.36
C ILE A 50 -2.18 -21.15 -7.16
N ARG A 51 -1.03 -21.30 -7.84
CA ARG A 51 0.09 -20.35 -7.71
C ARG A 51 -0.24 -18.97 -8.27
N VAL A 52 -0.99 -18.91 -9.38
CA VAL A 52 -1.47 -17.64 -9.94
C VAL A 52 -2.45 -16.95 -8.98
N THR A 53 -3.38 -17.69 -8.38
CA THR A 53 -4.31 -17.14 -7.37
C THR A 53 -3.56 -16.63 -6.13
N LEU A 54 -2.59 -17.38 -5.62
CA LEU A 54 -1.75 -16.94 -4.50
C LEU A 54 -0.93 -15.71 -4.86
N SER A 55 -0.42 -15.62 -6.10
CA SER A 55 0.29 -14.44 -6.59
C SER A 55 -0.60 -13.20 -6.55
N LEU A 56 -1.86 -13.32 -6.99
CA LEU A 56 -2.82 -12.21 -6.92
C LEU A 56 -3.09 -11.78 -5.48
N LEU A 57 -3.31 -12.73 -4.57
CA LEU A 57 -3.55 -12.44 -3.16
C LEU A 57 -2.36 -11.73 -2.51
N LEU A 58 -1.14 -12.20 -2.77
CA LEU A 58 0.08 -11.54 -2.32
C LEU A 58 0.19 -10.14 -2.93
N GLU A 59 -0.05 -9.98 -4.22
CA GLU A 59 0.01 -8.68 -4.89
C GLU A 59 -0.98 -7.68 -4.27
N VAL A 60 -2.22 -8.11 -3.98
CA VAL A 60 -3.22 -7.27 -3.30
C VAL A 60 -2.75 -6.91 -1.88
N LEU A 61 -2.25 -7.89 -1.12
CA LEU A 61 -1.73 -7.64 0.24
C LEU A 61 -0.58 -6.62 0.23
N PHE A 62 0.42 -6.81 -0.63
CA PHE A 62 1.52 -5.85 -0.79
C PHE A 62 1.03 -4.48 -1.28
N SER A 63 0.04 -4.44 -2.18
CA SER A 63 -0.53 -3.18 -2.66
C SER A 63 -1.19 -2.39 -1.53
N VAL A 64 -1.96 -3.07 -0.67
CA VAL A 64 -2.61 -2.46 0.50
C VAL A 64 -1.56 -1.96 1.49
N LEU A 65 -0.53 -2.75 1.79
CA LEU A 65 0.54 -2.35 2.72
C LEU A 65 1.37 -1.16 2.21
N LEU A 66 1.62 -1.11 0.91
CA LEU A 66 2.44 -0.05 0.31
C LEU A 66 1.67 1.23 0.02
N ALA A 67 0.34 1.19 -0.06
CA ALA A 67 -0.46 2.37 -0.40
C ALA A 67 -0.28 3.53 0.62
N PRO A 68 -0.42 3.33 1.94
CA PRO A 68 -0.20 4.40 2.93
C PRO A 68 1.22 4.95 2.92
N VAL A 69 2.20 4.06 2.72
CA VAL A 69 3.63 4.42 2.62
C VAL A 69 3.86 5.36 1.43
N ARG A 70 3.32 4.99 0.26
CA ARG A 70 3.39 5.82 -0.95
C ARG A 70 2.68 7.16 -0.77
N MET A 71 1.54 7.17 -0.08
CA MET A 71 0.80 8.40 0.21
C MET A 71 1.63 9.36 1.07
N LEU A 72 2.34 8.89 2.10
CA LEU A 72 3.21 9.75 2.90
C LEU A 72 4.34 10.36 2.08
N PHE A 73 5.04 9.55 1.28
CA PHE A 73 6.09 10.07 0.39
C PHE A 73 5.53 11.07 -0.63
N HIS A 74 4.33 10.84 -1.15
CA HIS A 74 3.66 11.77 -2.05
C HIS A 74 3.37 13.11 -1.37
N THR A 75 2.88 13.10 -0.13
CA THR A 75 2.66 14.32 0.66
C THR A 75 3.96 15.07 0.91
N VAL A 76 5.02 14.38 1.33
CA VAL A 76 6.35 14.99 1.54
C VAL A 76 6.86 15.62 0.25
N PHE A 77 6.72 14.92 -0.87
CA PHE A 77 7.13 15.42 -2.18
C PHE A 77 6.40 16.72 -2.55
N VAL A 78 5.06 16.74 -2.43
CA VAL A 78 4.26 17.95 -2.72
C VAL A 78 4.66 19.10 -1.81
N VAL A 79 4.79 18.85 -0.50
CA VAL A 79 5.19 19.86 0.48
C VAL A 79 6.60 20.39 0.21
N SER A 80 7.55 19.52 -0.12
CA SER A 80 8.91 19.92 -0.47
C SER A 80 8.96 20.82 -1.71
N ALA A 81 8.13 20.54 -2.71
CA ALA A 81 8.03 21.35 -3.92
C ALA A 81 7.50 22.76 -3.62
N PHE A 82 6.50 22.88 -2.72
CA PHE A 82 5.99 24.18 -2.28
C PHE A 82 7.00 24.99 -1.46
N LEU A 83 7.84 24.31 -0.66
CA LEU A 83 8.87 24.94 0.18
C LEU A 83 10.17 25.25 -0.58
N GLY A 84 10.27 24.85 -1.85
CA GLY A 84 11.49 25.02 -2.64
C GLY A 84 12.65 24.15 -2.17
N TRP A 85 12.38 23.04 -1.45
CA TRP A 85 13.44 22.10 -1.06
C TRP A 85 13.90 21.30 -2.28
N GLU A 86 15.19 21.36 -2.58
CA GLU A 86 15.78 20.55 -3.64
C GLU A 86 15.73 19.07 -3.26
N VAL A 87 14.93 18.31 -4.02
CA VAL A 87 14.95 16.85 -3.94
C VAL A 87 16.12 16.37 -4.78
N VAL A 88 17.25 16.11 -4.13
CA VAL A 88 18.44 15.55 -4.80
C VAL A 88 18.08 14.16 -5.34
N TRP A 89 18.03 14.05 -6.67
CA TRP A 89 17.85 12.77 -7.34
C TRP A 89 19.15 11.97 -7.27
N ASN A 90 19.26 11.10 -6.27
CA ASN A 90 20.32 10.11 -6.21
C ASN A 90 19.94 8.93 -7.13
N SER A 91 20.81 8.59 -8.10
CA SER A 91 20.57 7.42 -8.94
C SER A 91 20.40 6.19 -8.05
N PRO A 92 19.30 5.41 -8.21
CA PRO A 92 19.17 4.14 -7.53
C PRO A 92 20.38 3.25 -7.83
N GLN A 93 20.91 2.56 -6.81
CA GLN A 93 21.96 1.57 -7.02
C GLN A 93 21.42 0.48 -7.95
N ARG A 94 22.20 0.16 -9.00
CA ARG A 94 21.83 -0.80 -10.05
C ARG A 94 22.34 -2.22 -9.78
N ASP A 95 23.15 -2.39 -8.74
CA ASP A 95 23.61 -3.70 -8.30
C ASP A 95 22.51 -4.42 -7.50
N ASP A 96 22.53 -5.75 -7.55
CA ASP A 96 21.59 -6.70 -6.94
C ASP A 96 21.68 -6.71 -5.39
N ASP A 97 22.04 -5.56 -4.81
CA ASP A 97 22.19 -5.36 -3.38
C ASP A 97 20.81 -5.20 -2.75
N SER A 98 20.41 -6.25 -2.04
CA SER A 98 19.25 -6.18 -1.16
C SER A 98 19.41 -4.99 -0.21
N THR A 99 18.38 -4.14 -0.08
CA THR A 99 18.42 -3.04 0.89
C THR A 99 18.77 -3.60 2.27
N PRO A 100 19.90 -3.17 2.87
CA PRO A 100 20.25 -3.60 4.21
C PRO A 100 19.17 -3.12 5.19
N TRP A 101 18.93 -3.89 6.25
CA TRP A 101 17.92 -3.55 7.24
C TRP A 101 18.12 -2.14 7.81
N SER A 102 19.38 -1.73 8.02
CA SER A 102 19.72 -0.37 8.47
C SER A 102 19.19 0.71 7.54
N GLU A 103 19.33 0.56 6.22
CA GLU A 103 18.82 1.52 5.24
C GLU A 103 17.28 1.51 5.18
N ALA A 104 16.66 0.33 5.27
CA ALA A 104 15.21 0.21 5.34
C ALA A 104 14.63 0.93 6.58
N PHE A 105 15.25 0.75 7.75
CA PHE A 105 14.86 1.47 8.97
C PHE A 105 15.21 2.95 8.93
N MET A 106 16.30 3.37 8.29
CA MET A 106 16.65 4.77 8.14
C MET A 106 15.64 5.51 7.24
N ARG A 107 15.20 4.87 6.15
CA ARG A 107 14.29 5.48 5.17
C ARG A 107 12.82 5.41 5.58
N HIS A 108 12.40 4.37 6.29
CA HIS A 108 11.03 4.18 6.77
C HIS A 108 10.86 4.45 8.28
N GLY A 109 11.91 4.82 9.00
CA GLY A 109 11.89 5.00 10.45
C GLY A 109 10.90 6.06 10.92
N SER A 110 10.78 7.16 10.17
CA SER A 110 9.77 8.20 10.45
C SER A 110 8.34 7.68 10.31
N GLN A 111 8.09 6.75 9.38
CA GLN A 111 6.79 6.14 9.15
C GLN A 111 6.44 5.13 10.25
N LEU A 112 7.42 4.31 10.64
CA LEU A 112 7.31 3.40 11.78
C LEU A 112 6.98 4.17 13.06
N LEU A 113 7.72 5.25 13.34
CA LEU A 113 7.52 6.08 14.53
C LEU A 113 6.14 6.74 14.50
N LEU A 114 5.74 7.32 13.37
CA LEU A 114 4.41 7.91 13.21
C LEU A 114 3.31 6.86 13.44
N GLY A 115 3.45 5.68 12.85
CA GLY A 115 2.53 4.56 13.07
C GLY A 115 2.44 4.16 14.54
N LEU A 116 3.56 4.05 15.24
CA LEU A 116 3.60 3.68 16.66
C LEU A 116 2.96 4.75 17.56
N VAL A 117 3.30 6.02 17.36
CA VAL A 117 2.72 7.16 18.10
C VAL A 117 1.21 7.19 17.89
N TRP A 118 0.75 7.01 16.65
CA TRP A 118 -0.67 6.98 16.34
C TRP A 118 -1.36 5.77 16.95
N ALA A 119 -0.74 4.59 16.90
CA ALA A 119 -1.28 3.36 17.49
C ALA A 119 -1.50 3.53 19.01
N ILE A 120 -0.49 4.03 19.71
CA ILE A 120 -0.53 4.25 21.16
C ILE A 120 -1.57 5.32 21.50
N GLY A 121 -1.58 6.44 20.76
CA GLY A 121 -2.54 7.52 20.96
C GLY A 121 -3.99 7.05 20.79
N MET A 122 -4.27 6.25 19.76
CA MET A 122 -5.62 5.72 19.53
C MET A 122 -5.99 4.63 20.54
N ALA A 123 -5.04 3.77 20.94
CA ALA A 123 -5.27 2.78 22.00
C ALA A 123 -5.61 3.44 23.34
N TRP A 124 -5.06 4.63 23.61
CA TRP A 124 -5.37 5.38 24.82
C TRP A 124 -6.76 6.04 24.80
N LEU A 125 -7.27 6.38 23.61
CA LEU A 125 -8.60 6.96 23.43
C LEU A 125 -9.70 5.90 23.34
N ASP A 126 -9.64 5.00 22.36
CA ASP A 126 -10.56 3.86 22.19
C ASP A 126 -9.94 2.80 21.27
N LEU A 127 -9.79 1.57 21.76
CA LEU A 127 -9.30 0.43 20.97
C LEU A 127 -10.15 0.16 19.73
N ARG A 128 -11.46 0.42 19.76
CA ARG A 128 -12.34 0.23 18.59
C ARG A 128 -11.92 1.11 17.42
N PHE A 129 -11.48 2.33 17.72
CA PHE A 129 -11.02 3.25 16.70
C PHE A 129 -9.66 2.84 16.13
N LEU A 130 -8.79 2.26 16.97
CA LEU A 130 -7.54 1.66 16.52
C LEU A 130 -7.78 0.51 15.53
N PHE A 131 -8.75 -0.38 15.79
CA PHE A 131 -9.10 -1.46 14.84
C PHE A 131 -9.60 -0.93 13.50
N TRP A 132 -10.31 0.19 13.52
CA TRP A 132 -10.79 0.84 12.30
C TRP A 132 -9.64 1.45 11.48
N LEU A 133 -8.63 2.02 12.16
CA LEU A 133 -7.40 2.55 11.56
C LEU A 133 -6.31 1.51 11.32
N ALA A 134 -6.53 0.26 11.75
CA ALA A 134 -5.52 -0.79 11.75
C ALA A 134 -4.86 -0.98 10.37
N PRO A 135 -5.57 -0.99 9.23
CA PRO A 135 -4.93 -1.15 7.93
C PRO A 135 -3.85 -0.10 7.65
N ILE A 136 -4.06 1.14 8.10
CA ILE A 136 -3.12 2.25 7.87
C ILE A 136 -1.96 2.14 8.85
N VAL A 137 -2.26 2.07 10.16
CA VAL A 137 -1.25 2.02 11.23
C VAL A 137 -0.35 0.79 11.08
N PHE A 138 -0.95 -0.37 10.80
CA PHE A 138 -0.23 -1.61 10.56
C PHE A 138 0.69 -1.50 9.35
N SER A 139 0.23 -0.90 8.25
CA SER A 139 1.05 -0.67 7.05
C SER A 139 2.27 0.20 7.34
N LEU A 140 2.10 1.26 8.14
CA LEU A 140 3.20 2.15 8.52
C LEU A 140 4.22 1.46 9.42
N ILE A 141 3.77 0.69 10.41
CA ILE A 141 4.64 -0.08 11.31
C ILE A 141 5.39 -1.17 10.53
N LEU A 142 4.72 -1.84 9.59
CA LEU A 142 5.32 -2.93 8.82
C LEU A 142 6.19 -2.44 7.64
N SER A 143 6.15 -1.15 7.30
CA SER A 143 6.84 -0.58 6.15
C SER A 143 8.34 -0.92 6.04
N PRO A 144 9.19 -0.81 7.08
CA PRO A 144 10.60 -1.19 6.98
C PRO A 144 10.78 -2.69 6.71
N PHE A 145 9.93 -3.54 7.29
CA PHE A 145 9.98 -4.99 7.09
C PHE A 145 9.56 -5.38 5.67
N VAL A 146 8.46 -4.81 5.18
CA VAL A 146 7.95 -5.04 3.83
C VAL A 146 8.97 -4.59 2.79
N SER A 147 9.62 -3.44 3.01
CA SER A 147 10.68 -2.91 2.14
C SER A 147 11.90 -3.85 2.10
N ALA A 148 12.43 -4.22 3.27
CA ALA A 148 13.60 -5.09 3.38
C ALA A 148 13.36 -6.52 2.86
N ILE A 149 12.14 -7.06 2.96
CA ILE A 149 11.79 -8.39 2.44
C ILE A 149 11.59 -8.33 0.92
N SER A 150 10.83 -7.34 0.42
CA SER A 150 10.53 -7.22 -1.01
C SER A 150 11.75 -6.90 -1.87
N SER A 151 12.78 -6.23 -1.31
CA SER A 151 14.01 -5.91 -2.01
C SER A 151 14.99 -7.09 -2.16
N ARG A 152 14.73 -8.25 -1.54
CA ARG A 152 15.65 -9.39 -1.59
C ARG A 152 15.42 -10.26 -2.83
N ALA A 153 16.36 -10.20 -3.77
CA ALA A 153 16.40 -11.07 -4.95
C ALA A 153 16.43 -12.58 -4.60
N THR A 154 16.99 -12.93 -3.43
CA THR A 154 17.09 -14.32 -2.94
C THR A 154 15.72 -15.00 -2.75
N ILE A 155 14.69 -14.25 -2.37
CA ILE A 155 13.32 -14.79 -2.22
C ILE A 155 12.73 -15.11 -3.59
N GLY A 156 12.89 -14.21 -4.56
CA GLY A 156 12.46 -14.42 -5.95
C GLY A 156 13.18 -15.59 -6.64
N LEU A 157 14.48 -15.78 -6.35
CA LEU A 157 15.25 -16.91 -6.87
C LEU A 157 14.84 -18.25 -6.25
N ARG A 158 14.50 -18.27 -4.95
CA ARG A 158 13.98 -19.48 -4.28
C ARG A 158 12.62 -19.89 -4.81
N THR A 159 11.68 -18.95 -5.00
CA THR A 159 10.36 -19.27 -5.57
C THR A 159 10.47 -19.74 -7.02
N LYS A 160 11.42 -19.22 -7.80
CA LYS A 160 11.72 -19.71 -9.16
C LYS A 160 12.28 -21.14 -9.18
N ARG A 161 13.11 -21.52 -8.18
CA ARG A 161 13.67 -22.88 -8.06
C ARG A 161 12.64 -23.92 -7.64
N CYS A 162 11.59 -23.53 -6.91
CA CYS A 162 10.47 -24.42 -6.57
C CYS A 162 9.50 -24.68 -7.73
N LYS A 163 9.93 -24.49 -8.99
CA LYS A 163 9.10 -24.64 -10.19
C LYS A 163 8.50 -26.03 -10.28
#